data_AF-A0AA36JBC1-F1
#
_entry.id   AF-A0AA36JBC1-F1
#
_cell.length_a   1.000
_cell.length_b   1.000
_cell.length_c   1.000
_cell.angle_alpha   90.00
_cell.angle_beta   90.00
_cell.angle_gamma   90.00
#
_symmetry.space_group_name_H-M   'P 1'
#
loop_
_entity.id
_entity.type
_entity.pdbx_description
1 polymer ?
#
loop_
_entity_poly.entity_id
_entity_poly.type
_entity_poly.pdbx_seq_one_letter_code
_entity_poly.pdbx_strand_id
1 'polypeptide(L)'
;MSFQGKSKQGCCLCHLFVCWQKGKQKLWHWQVSKLVSLKTFCDDPANNKKGIKFKSQSERKRFVKETLGLKVVVDPRTNEPAVPVHDHSLMLVGHRKSAKRTREETAEDKGAAKESFTKAKAGLDVKVNTKDRCSDSGSSASSKSSGNSSKSSFGMRSDSEEGKKKGKRKAAGKLSSAKKKAKGQQEKLPAPGSLPTAKRKQGKQKDTGANTVCLARKQLELLQELTASVVWKSVIRASELDRRLAKGQSTVDELEGLQSNPRADEETKKLAEEMQTKIFTLCQEAASVKEISRVIRQSSPADLAEDVRCGGNLRENFLRCSPGILVDHQTLTEMLQAIAKKLAEAVWLMRQVPLAFKLVWVQCWFVV
;
A
#
# COMPACT_ATOMS: atom_id res chain seq x y z
N MET A 1 -18.24 61.76 -9.34
CA MET A 1 -18.92 60.77 -8.48
C MET A 1 -18.03 59.54 -8.40
N SER A 2 -17.30 59.37 -7.30
CA SER A 2 -16.30 58.32 -7.13
C SER A 2 -16.75 57.40 -6.00
N PHE A 3 -17.09 56.16 -6.32
CA PHE A 3 -17.46 55.14 -5.34
C PHE A 3 -16.20 54.39 -4.88
N GLN A 4 -15.75 54.68 -3.65
CA GLN A 4 -14.80 53.84 -2.93
C GLN A 4 -15.58 52.83 -2.09
N GLY A 5 -15.63 51.57 -2.54
CA GLY A 5 -16.12 50.44 -1.75
C GLY A 5 -14.96 49.59 -1.25
N LYS A 6 -14.50 49.81 -0.01
CA LYS A 6 -13.56 48.90 0.68
C LYS A 6 -14.37 47.81 1.37
N SER A 7 -14.38 46.60 0.80
CA SER A 7 -14.94 45.42 1.46
C SER A 7 -13.99 44.92 2.56
N LYS A 8 -14.45 45.00 3.81
CA LYS A 8 -13.83 44.31 4.95
C LYS A 8 -14.33 42.86 4.98
N GLN A 9 -13.72 42.00 4.16
CA GLN A 9 -13.82 40.54 4.33
C GLN A 9 -12.45 40.00 4.72
N GLY A 10 -12.10 40.17 5.98
CA GLY A 10 -10.87 39.61 6.55
C GLY A 10 -11.10 39.28 8.03
N CYS A 11 -10.66 38.09 8.43
CA CYS A 11 -10.51 37.63 9.83
C CYS A 11 -11.67 36.90 10.54
N CYS A 12 -12.43 36.02 9.86
CA CYS A 12 -13.19 34.98 10.59
C CYS A 12 -12.43 33.63 10.73
N LEU A 13 -11.41 33.36 9.91
CA LEU A 13 -10.68 32.08 9.95
C LEU A 13 -9.67 31.97 11.11
N CYS A 14 -9.16 33.10 11.62
CA CYS A 14 -8.15 33.10 12.68
C CYS A 14 -8.71 32.68 14.06
N HIS A 15 -9.99 33.00 14.34
CA HIS A 15 -10.61 32.67 15.63
C HIS A 15 -10.95 31.17 15.78
N LEU A 16 -11.25 30.47 14.68
CA LEU A 16 -11.51 29.02 14.71
C LEU A 16 -10.24 28.21 15.01
N PHE A 17 -9.06 28.69 14.60
CA PHE A 17 -7.80 27.98 14.84
C PHE A 17 -7.35 28.02 16.32
N VAL A 18 -7.62 29.14 17.01
CA VAL A 18 -7.24 29.31 18.43
C VAL A 18 -8.16 28.48 19.36
N CYS A 19 -9.44 28.33 19.03
CA CYS A 19 -10.34 27.45 19.79
C CYS A 19 -10.04 25.96 19.59
N TRP A 20 -9.53 25.55 18.42
CA TRP A 20 -9.15 24.15 18.17
C TRP A 20 -7.88 23.72 18.94
N GLN A 21 -6.93 24.63 19.15
CA GLN A 21 -5.67 24.31 19.84
C GLN A 21 -5.84 23.98 21.34
N LYS A 22 -6.86 24.54 22.00
CA LYS A 22 -7.11 24.27 23.43
C LYS A 22 -7.83 22.94 23.69
N GLY A 23 -8.35 22.26 22.66
CA GLY A 23 -9.18 21.06 22.81
C GLY A 23 -8.51 19.71 22.51
N LYS A 24 -7.27 19.67 21.98
CA LYS A 24 -6.70 18.42 21.45
C LYS A 24 -5.25 18.10 21.85
N GLN A 25 -4.84 18.39 23.08
CA GLN A 25 -3.81 17.58 23.72
C GLN A 25 -4.39 16.24 24.22
N LYS A 26 -4.97 15.46 23.31
CA LYS A 26 -5.04 14.01 23.49
C LYS A 26 -3.99 13.44 22.56
N LEU A 27 -2.75 13.47 23.06
CA LEU A 27 -1.66 12.66 22.54
C LEU A 27 -2.21 11.25 22.32
N TRP A 28 -1.85 10.64 21.19
CA TRP A 28 -2.00 9.21 20.95
C TRP A 28 -1.11 8.47 21.95
N HIS A 29 -1.53 8.46 23.21
CA HIS A 29 -1.19 7.40 24.12
C HIS A 29 -1.70 6.15 23.44
N TRP A 30 -0.79 5.25 23.08
CA TRP A 30 -1.14 3.84 23.09
C TRP A 30 -1.93 3.66 24.38
N GLN A 31 -3.22 3.34 24.29
CA GLN A 31 -4.04 3.02 25.45
C GLN A 31 -3.47 1.72 26.02
N VAL A 32 -2.35 1.85 26.73
CA VAL A 32 -1.86 0.85 27.66
C VAL A 32 -2.93 0.81 28.72
N SER A 33 -3.78 -0.21 28.63
CA SER A 33 -4.94 -0.31 29.52
C SER A 33 -4.49 -0.50 30.97
N LYS A 34 -3.29 -1.05 31.20
CA LYS A 34 -2.74 -1.22 32.54
C LYS A 34 -1.21 -1.25 32.57
N LEU A 35 -0.62 -0.56 33.54
CA LEU A 35 0.77 -0.74 33.92
C LEU A 35 0.83 -1.80 35.03
N VAL A 36 1.57 -2.88 34.81
CA VAL A 36 1.74 -3.96 35.79
C VAL A 36 3.16 -3.88 36.34
N SER A 37 3.30 -3.98 37.67
CA SER A 37 4.62 -3.96 38.31
C SER A 37 5.50 -5.10 37.76
N LEU A 38 6.81 -4.86 37.63
CA LEU A 38 7.76 -5.89 37.17
C LEU A 38 7.73 -7.15 38.06
N LYS A 39 7.37 -7.00 39.33
CA LYS A 39 7.29 -8.12 40.26
C LYS A 39 6.13 -9.04 39.91
N THR A 40 4.92 -8.50 39.90
CA THR A 40 3.71 -9.23 39.53
C THR A 40 3.84 -9.86 38.14
N PHE A 41 4.35 -9.12 37.16
CA PHE A 41 4.48 -9.59 35.78
C PHE A 41 5.43 -10.79 35.61
N CYS A 42 6.55 -10.82 36.36
CA CYS A 42 7.53 -11.91 36.28
C CYS A 42 7.15 -13.14 37.13
N ASP A 43 6.31 -12.93 38.15
CA ASP A 43 5.82 -14.00 39.02
C ASP A 43 4.64 -14.76 38.38
N ASP A 44 3.99 -14.19 37.36
CA ASP A 44 2.94 -14.86 36.57
C ASP A 44 3.50 -16.03 35.73
N PRO A 45 2.98 -17.26 35.92
CA PRO A 45 3.48 -18.45 35.19
C PRO A 45 3.23 -18.40 33.69
N ALA A 46 2.26 -17.59 33.24
CA ALA A 46 1.98 -17.37 31.82
C ALA A 46 3.15 -16.67 31.10
N ASN A 47 3.81 -15.72 31.77
CA ASN A 47 4.91 -14.93 31.22
C ASN A 47 6.27 -15.61 31.48
N ASN A 48 6.39 -16.34 32.59
CA ASN A 48 7.62 -17.02 33.02
C ASN A 48 7.46 -18.55 32.96
N LYS A 49 7.37 -19.09 31.75
CA LYS A 49 7.21 -20.55 31.51
C LYS A 49 8.31 -21.42 32.12
N LYS A 50 9.49 -20.84 32.38
CA LYS A 50 10.65 -21.53 32.94
C LYS A 50 10.69 -21.50 34.47
N GLY A 51 9.76 -20.80 35.12
CA GLY A 51 9.72 -20.69 36.59
C GLY A 51 10.98 -20.07 37.19
N ILE A 52 11.65 -19.17 36.47
CA ILE A 52 12.91 -18.56 36.93
C ILE A 52 12.62 -17.64 38.12
N LYS A 53 13.26 -17.87 39.26
CA LYS A 53 13.17 -16.98 40.43
C LYS A 53 14.22 -15.86 40.32
N PHE A 54 13.75 -14.62 40.22
CA PHE A 54 14.63 -13.45 40.11
C PHE A 54 14.98 -12.86 41.48
N LYS A 55 16.28 -12.71 41.76
CA LYS A 55 16.77 -12.18 43.04
C LYS A 55 16.77 -10.66 43.07
N SER A 56 17.08 -10.02 41.93
CA SER A 56 17.20 -8.56 41.84
C SER A 56 16.20 -7.93 40.85
N GLN A 57 15.88 -6.65 41.03
CA GLN A 57 15.03 -5.91 40.08
C GLN A 57 15.73 -5.71 38.73
N SER A 58 17.05 -5.63 38.73
CA SER A 58 17.88 -5.55 37.52
C SER A 58 17.77 -6.82 36.67
N GLU A 59 17.75 -8.01 37.27
CA GLU A 59 17.51 -9.26 36.56
C GLU A 59 16.12 -9.30 35.92
N ARG A 60 15.08 -8.83 36.64
CA ARG A 60 13.71 -8.74 36.11
C ARG A 60 13.64 -7.82 34.89
N LYS A 61 14.26 -6.63 34.98
CA LYS A 61 14.35 -5.68 33.85
C LYS A 61 15.06 -6.30 32.64
N ARG A 62 16.18 -6.98 32.88
CA ARG A 62 16.98 -7.64 31.83
C ARG A 62 16.18 -8.75 31.15
N PHE A 63 15.50 -9.59 31.91
CA PHE A 63 14.66 -10.67 31.38
C PHE A 63 13.53 -10.14 30.49
N VAL A 64 12.83 -9.09 30.93
CA VAL A 64 11.74 -8.48 30.15
C VAL A 64 12.25 -7.84 28.85
N LYS A 65 13.42 -7.18 28.90
CA LYS A 65 14.00 -6.51 27.73
C LYS A 65 14.64 -7.49 26.74
N GLU A 66 15.42 -8.45 27.22
CA GLU A 66 16.21 -9.36 26.37
C GLU A 66 15.40 -10.59 25.94
N THR A 67 14.61 -11.19 26.84
CA THR A 67 13.88 -12.44 26.53
C THR A 67 12.53 -12.15 25.88
N LEU A 68 11.79 -11.15 26.38
CA LEU A 68 10.43 -10.85 25.90
C LEU A 68 10.39 -9.69 24.89
N GLY A 69 11.46 -8.90 24.77
CA GLY A 69 11.52 -7.75 23.86
C GLY A 69 10.58 -6.60 24.24
N LEU A 70 10.11 -6.56 25.49
CA LEU A 70 9.15 -5.54 25.95
C LEU A 70 9.85 -4.31 26.53
N LYS A 71 9.23 -3.14 26.37
CA LYS A 71 9.73 -1.86 26.90
C LYS A 71 9.28 -1.69 28.35
N VAL A 72 10.23 -1.47 29.26
CA VAL A 72 9.96 -1.10 30.65
C VAL A 72 9.76 0.42 30.73
N VAL A 73 8.69 0.84 31.42
CA VAL A 73 8.32 2.25 31.63
C VAL A 73 8.20 2.51 33.14
N VAL A 74 8.50 3.72 33.60
CA VAL A 74 8.29 4.08 35.02
C VAL A 74 6.83 4.49 35.20
N ASP A 75 6.14 3.87 36.16
CA ASP A 75 4.76 4.24 36.49
C ASP A 75 4.76 5.61 37.19
N PRO A 76 4.02 6.61 36.67
CA PRO A 76 3.99 7.94 37.27
C PRO A 76 3.34 7.98 38.66
N ARG A 77 2.57 6.96 39.06
CA ARG A 77 1.88 6.92 40.36
C ARG A 77 2.77 6.37 41.47
N THR A 78 3.47 5.28 41.19
CA THR A 78 4.30 4.58 42.18
C THR A 78 5.79 4.89 42.05
N ASN A 79 6.22 5.55 40.96
CA ASN A 79 7.62 5.72 40.57
C ASN A 79 8.40 4.40 40.43
N GLU A 80 7.69 3.27 40.35
CA GLU A 80 8.30 1.96 40.15
C GLU A 80 8.35 1.59 38.66
N PRO A 81 9.37 0.82 38.23
CA PRO A 81 9.43 0.30 36.88
C PRO A 81 8.34 -0.77 36.63
N ALA A 82 7.49 -0.51 35.64
CA ALA A 82 6.35 -1.30 35.25
C ALA A 82 6.42 -1.70 33.77
N VAL A 83 5.65 -2.72 33.41
CA VAL A 83 5.50 -3.19 32.02
C VAL A 83 4.10 -2.79 31.53
N PRO A 84 3.99 -2.12 30.38
CA PRO A 84 2.70 -1.83 29.78
C PRO A 84 2.06 -3.12 29.24
N VAL A 85 0.92 -3.51 29.80
CA VAL A 85 0.16 -4.71 29.39
C VAL A 85 -1.21 -4.26 28.87
N HIS A 86 -1.64 -4.87 27.77
CA HIS A 86 -3.00 -4.68 27.27
C HIS A 86 -3.95 -5.64 28.00
N ASP A 87 -4.67 -5.14 29.00
CA ASP A 87 -5.60 -5.91 29.87
C ASP A 87 -6.72 -6.64 29.08
N HIS A 88 -7.01 -6.20 27.85
CA HIS A 88 -7.99 -6.82 26.97
C HIS A 88 -7.55 -6.78 25.50
N SER A 89 -6.30 -7.14 25.20
CA SER A 89 -6.08 -7.72 23.88
C SER A 89 -6.72 -9.10 23.86
N LEU A 90 -8.06 -9.15 23.75
CA LEU A 90 -8.69 -10.14 22.90
C LEU A 90 -7.93 -9.97 21.60
N MET A 91 -6.90 -10.81 21.39
CA MET A 91 -6.44 -11.03 20.05
C MET A 91 -7.74 -11.31 19.32
N LEU A 92 -8.10 -10.48 18.36
CA LEU A 92 -8.85 -10.96 17.22
C LEU A 92 -7.93 -12.06 16.68
N VAL A 93 -8.05 -13.25 17.27
CA VAL A 93 -7.52 -14.48 16.74
C VAL A 93 -8.40 -14.67 15.52
N GLY A 94 -8.14 -13.87 14.48
CA GLY A 94 -8.44 -14.27 13.12
C GLY A 94 -7.89 -15.66 13.08
N HIS A 95 -8.80 -16.63 13.07
CA HIS A 95 -8.47 -18.03 13.19
C HIS A 95 -7.31 -18.26 12.25
N ARG A 96 -6.11 -18.50 12.80
CA ARG A 96 -5.07 -19.11 12.00
C ARG A 96 -5.66 -20.47 11.68
N LYS A 97 -6.29 -20.56 10.50
CA LYS A 97 -6.53 -21.81 9.80
C LYS A 97 -5.14 -22.42 9.60
N SER A 98 -4.62 -23.00 10.67
CA SER A 98 -3.46 -23.84 10.61
C SER A 98 -3.99 -25.12 9.98
N ALA A 99 -4.00 -25.12 8.65
CA ALA A 99 -4.08 -26.36 7.91
C ALA A 99 -2.80 -27.11 8.26
N LYS A 100 -2.91 -28.03 9.22
CA LYS A 100 -1.87 -29.03 9.47
C LYS A 100 -1.79 -29.80 8.16
N ARG A 101 -0.75 -29.53 7.34
CA ARG A 101 -0.52 -30.24 6.08
C ARG A 101 -0.54 -31.73 6.41
N THR A 102 -1.62 -32.40 6.02
CA THR A 102 -1.64 -33.85 5.97
C THR A 102 -0.56 -34.26 4.98
N ARG A 103 0.30 -35.17 5.46
CA ARG A 103 1.44 -35.76 4.77
C ARG A 103 1.05 -36.11 3.32
N GLU A 104 1.95 -35.85 2.38
CA GLU A 104 1.77 -36.23 0.97
C GLU A 104 1.54 -37.75 0.90
N GLU A 105 0.30 -38.14 0.66
CA GLU A 105 -0.08 -39.50 0.34
C GLU A 105 -0.14 -39.59 -1.19
N THR A 106 0.81 -40.32 -1.78
CA THR A 106 0.78 -40.70 -3.20
C THR A 106 -0.15 -41.88 -3.35
N ALA A 107 -1.32 -41.66 -3.97
CA ALA A 107 -2.22 -42.75 -4.37
C ALA A 107 -1.90 -43.15 -5.82
N GLU A 108 -1.62 -44.43 -6.04
CA GLU A 108 -1.30 -44.98 -7.37
C GLU A 108 -2.55 -45.14 -8.24
N ASP A 109 -3.73 -45.11 -7.63
CA ASP A 109 -4.98 -45.43 -8.31
C ASP A 109 -5.97 -44.25 -8.30
N LYS A 110 -6.65 -44.05 -9.44
CA LYS A 110 -7.51 -42.87 -9.69
C LYS A 110 -8.76 -42.88 -8.82
N GLY A 111 -9.19 -44.05 -8.34
CA GLY A 111 -10.26 -44.22 -7.37
C GLY A 111 -9.86 -43.74 -5.98
N ALA A 112 -8.71 -44.18 -5.49
CA ALA A 112 -8.19 -43.82 -4.16
C ALA A 112 -7.95 -42.31 -4.01
N ALA A 113 -7.46 -41.65 -5.07
CA ALA A 113 -7.27 -40.20 -5.05
C ALA A 113 -8.57 -39.42 -4.82
N LYS A 114 -9.70 -39.87 -5.40
CA LYS A 114 -11.00 -39.21 -5.21
C LYS A 114 -11.49 -39.34 -3.77
N GLU A 115 -11.28 -40.48 -3.13
CA GLU A 115 -11.65 -40.72 -1.73
C GLU A 115 -10.80 -39.89 -0.75
N SER A 116 -9.50 -39.71 -1.03
CA SER A 116 -8.61 -38.84 -0.25
C SER A 116 -9.10 -37.39 -0.27
N PHE A 117 -9.55 -36.89 -1.44
CA PHE A 117 -10.08 -35.54 -1.59
C PHE A 117 -11.41 -35.33 -0.85
N THR A 118 -12.34 -36.30 -0.90
CA THR A 118 -13.60 -36.21 -0.15
C THR A 118 -13.36 -36.29 1.36
N LYS A 119 -12.43 -37.14 1.82
CA LYS A 119 -12.05 -37.24 3.24
C LYS A 119 -11.38 -35.96 3.75
N ALA A 120 -10.50 -35.34 2.96
CA ALA A 120 -9.87 -34.06 3.29
C ALA A 120 -10.89 -32.91 3.35
N LYS A 121 -11.92 -32.94 2.49
CA LYS A 121 -13.01 -31.96 2.52
C LYS A 121 -13.91 -32.11 3.74
N ALA A 122 -14.18 -33.35 4.17
CA ALA A 122 -15.02 -33.65 5.32
C ALA A 122 -14.36 -33.32 6.68
N GLY A 123 -13.03 -33.37 6.77
CA GLY A 123 -12.29 -33.03 8.00
C GLY A 123 -12.19 -31.52 8.31
N LEU A 124 -12.75 -30.66 7.46
CA LEU A 124 -12.66 -29.21 7.60
C LEU A 124 -13.92 -28.68 8.29
N ASP A 125 -14.07 -29.00 9.58
CA ASP A 125 -15.21 -28.53 10.38
C ASP A 125 -15.01 -27.04 10.73
N VAL A 126 -15.72 -26.16 10.01
CA VAL A 126 -15.67 -24.71 10.22
C VAL A 126 -16.69 -24.35 11.28
N LYS A 127 -16.29 -24.42 12.54
CA LYS A 127 -17.12 -23.93 13.66
C LYS A 127 -17.16 -22.40 13.63
N VAL A 128 -18.21 -21.84 13.02
CA VAL A 128 -18.48 -20.39 12.98
C VAL A 128 -19.09 -19.97 14.31
N ASN A 129 -18.54 -18.94 14.95
CA ASN A 129 -19.03 -18.45 16.24
C ASN A 129 -20.24 -17.51 16.01
N THR A 130 -21.43 -17.94 16.40
CA THR A 130 -22.74 -17.30 16.10
C THR A 130 -23.11 -16.17 17.07
N LYS A 131 -22.19 -15.24 17.39
CA LYS A 131 -22.49 -14.16 18.36
C LYS A 131 -22.87 -12.80 17.77
N ASP A 132 -22.74 -12.59 16.45
CA ASP A 132 -23.13 -11.33 15.80
C ASP A 132 -24.19 -11.56 14.71
N ARG A 133 -25.37 -12.04 15.10
CA ARG A 133 -26.59 -11.91 14.28
C ARG A 133 -27.52 -10.91 14.93
N CYS A 134 -27.28 -9.63 14.65
CA CYS A 134 -28.32 -8.63 14.76
C CYS A 134 -29.21 -8.76 13.52
N SER A 135 -30.47 -9.01 13.80
CA SER A 135 -31.62 -9.09 12.92
C SER A 135 -31.81 -7.81 12.11
N ASP A 136 -31.91 -7.95 10.79
CA ASP A 136 -32.94 -7.22 10.07
C ASP A 136 -33.48 -8.06 8.90
N SER A 137 -34.79 -8.12 8.87
CA SER A 137 -35.64 -9.00 8.08
C SER A 137 -36.24 -8.24 6.91
N GLY A 138 -36.19 -8.81 5.70
CA GLY A 138 -37.03 -8.36 4.60
C GLY A 138 -36.61 -8.87 3.22
N SER A 139 -37.18 -10.02 2.83
CA SER A 139 -37.71 -10.38 1.50
C SER A 139 -36.84 -10.11 0.26
N SER A 140 -36.68 -10.97 -0.75
CA SER A 140 -37.23 -12.25 -1.17
C SER A 140 -36.69 -12.46 -2.59
N ALA A 141 -36.35 -13.69 -3.00
CA ALA A 141 -36.55 -14.24 -4.35
C ALA A 141 -35.52 -15.34 -4.65
N SER A 142 -36.03 -16.56 -4.57
CA SER A 142 -35.48 -17.76 -5.19
C SER A 142 -35.29 -17.59 -6.70
N SER A 143 -34.13 -17.95 -7.22
CA SER A 143 -34.03 -18.43 -8.61
C SER A 143 -32.96 -19.51 -8.73
N LYS A 144 -33.43 -20.67 -9.21
CA LYS A 144 -32.65 -21.85 -9.62
C LYS A 144 -32.07 -21.61 -11.02
N SER A 145 -30.81 -21.98 -11.25
CA SER A 145 -30.31 -22.38 -12.58
C SER A 145 -28.99 -23.13 -12.39
N SER A 146 -29.01 -24.47 -12.46
CA SER A 146 -28.71 -25.28 -13.65
C SER A 146 -27.27 -25.13 -14.13
N GLY A 147 -26.49 -26.19 -13.92
CA GLY A 147 -25.08 -26.22 -14.25
C GLY A 147 -24.78 -26.11 -15.73
N ASN A 148 -23.57 -25.63 -16.02
CA ASN A 148 -22.83 -26.06 -17.19
C ASN A 148 -21.34 -26.15 -16.85
N SER A 149 -20.86 -27.39 -16.88
CA SER A 149 -19.46 -27.79 -16.72
C SER A 149 -18.66 -27.35 -17.94
N SER A 150 -17.74 -26.41 -17.77
CA SER A 150 -16.76 -26.05 -18.81
C SER A 150 -15.47 -26.85 -18.61
N LYS A 151 -15.22 -27.75 -19.58
CA LYS A 151 -13.99 -28.51 -19.79
C LYS A 151 -12.75 -27.59 -19.69
N SER A 152 -11.93 -27.76 -18.66
CA SER A 152 -10.57 -27.23 -18.65
C SER A 152 -9.63 -28.15 -19.43
N SER A 153 -9.21 -27.72 -20.61
CA SER A 153 -8.17 -28.37 -21.40
C SER A 153 -6.80 -27.98 -20.85
N PHE A 154 -6.27 -28.76 -19.90
CA PHE A 154 -4.86 -28.72 -19.55
C PHE A 154 -4.12 -29.67 -20.48
N GLY A 155 -3.42 -29.11 -21.47
CA GLY A 155 -2.46 -29.84 -22.28
C GLY A 155 -1.29 -30.30 -21.41
N MET A 156 -1.20 -31.60 -21.18
CA MET A 156 0.01 -32.23 -20.68
C MET A 156 1.10 -32.08 -21.74
N ARG A 157 2.18 -31.38 -21.40
CA ARG A 157 3.46 -31.53 -22.09
C ARG A 157 4.18 -32.69 -21.43
N SER A 158 4.28 -33.79 -22.18
CA SER A 158 5.13 -34.93 -21.89
C SER A 158 6.54 -34.58 -22.37
N ASP A 159 7.46 -34.27 -21.45
CA ASP A 159 8.89 -34.25 -21.75
C ASP A 159 9.53 -35.43 -21.00
N SER A 160 9.91 -36.43 -21.78
CA SER A 160 10.65 -37.63 -21.37
C SER A 160 12.03 -37.64 -22.02
N GLU A 161 12.99 -38.13 -21.23
CA GLU A 161 14.38 -38.53 -21.53
C GLU A 161 15.47 -37.45 -21.39
N GLU A 162 16.25 -37.50 -20.31
CA GLU A 162 17.54 -38.23 -20.15
C GLU A 162 18.65 -37.65 -21.04
N GLY A 163 19.85 -37.28 -20.59
CA GLY A 163 20.54 -37.38 -19.31
C GLY A 163 22.04 -37.31 -19.62
N LYS A 164 22.83 -36.50 -18.90
CA LYS A 164 24.27 -36.79 -18.72
C LYS A 164 24.89 -36.09 -17.51
N LYS A 165 25.59 -36.95 -16.78
CA LYS A 165 26.29 -36.86 -15.50
C LYS A 165 27.45 -35.84 -15.40
N LYS A 166 27.70 -35.48 -14.13
CA LYS A 166 28.97 -35.26 -13.41
C LYS A 166 29.67 -33.90 -13.53
N GLY A 167 29.92 -33.29 -12.36
CA GLY A 167 30.86 -32.18 -12.21
C GLY A 167 30.91 -31.53 -10.82
N LYS A 168 31.16 -32.31 -9.77
CA LYS A 168 31.43 -31.84 -8.40
C LYS A 168 32.79 -31.11 -8.35
N ARG A 169 32.83 -29.82 -8.00
CA ARG A 169 34.02 -29.21 -7.36
C ARG A 169 33.68 -27.94 -6.59
N LYS A 170 33.97 -27.99 -5.28
CA LYS A 170 34.11 -26.85 -4.38
C LYS A 170 35.39 -26.08 -4.75
N ALA A 171 35.36 -24.75 -4.68
CA ALA A 171 36.53 -23.98 -4.30
C ALA A 171 36.07 -22.65 -3.68
N ALA A 172 36.57 -22.41 -2.48
CA ALA A 172 36.49 -21.16 -1.76
C ALA A 172 37.61 -20.22 -2.22
N GLY A 173 37.39 -18.92 -2.09
CA GLY A 173 38.45 -18.01 -1.64
C GLY A 173 38.89 -16.89 -2.59
N LYS A 174 39.06 -15.73 -1.93
CA LYS A 174 39.95 -14.59 -2.20
C LYS A 174 39.44 -13.41 -3.05
N LEU A 175 39.02 -12.39 -2.30
CA LEU A 175 39.61 -11.05 -2.27
C LEU A 175 40.95 -10.90 -3.03
N SER A 176 41.00 -9.96 -3.97
CA SER A 176 42.08 -8.99 -4.07
C SER A 176 41.74 -7.85 -5.04
N SER A 177 41.83 -6.65 -4.50
CA SER A 177 42.09 -5.36 -5.15
C SER A 177 43.14 -5.39 -6.28
N ALA A 178 42.95 -4.56 -7.33
CA ALA A 178 43.94 -3.57 -7.80
C ALA A 178 43.64 -3.03 -9.23
N LYS A 179 43.26 -1.74 -9.31
CA LYS A 179 44.00 -0.64 -9.97
C LYS A 179 44.84 -0.97 -11.23
N LYS A 180 44.37 -0.57 -12.43
CA LYS A 180 45.14 0.13 -13.51
C LYS A 180 44.20 0.40 -14.71
N LYS A 181 43.84 1.64 -15.02
CA LYS A 181 44.49 2.62 -15.92
C LYS A 181 44.41 2.28 -17.43
N ALA A 182 43.74 3.19 -18.13
CA ALA A 182 44.14 3.84 -19.38
C ALA A 182 43.94 3.14 -20.75
N LYS A 183 43.10 3.81 -21.56
CA LYS A 183 43.38 4.37 -22.90
C LYS A 183 43.56 3.37 -24.06
N GLY A 184 42.61 3.42 -24.98
CA GLY A 184 42.72 2.80 -26.31
C GLY A 184 41.49 3.09 -27.16
N GLN A 185 41.50 4.23 -27.85
CA GLN A 185 40.64 4.49 -29.00
C GLN A 185 40.95 3.47 -30.09
N GLN A 186 39.93 2.80 -30.61
CA GLN A 186 39.93 2.33 -32.00
C GLN A 186 38.53 2.53 -32.54
N GLU A 187 38.39 3.56 -33.39
CA GLU A 187 37.32 3.65 -34.37
C GLU A 187 37.31 2.36 -35.19
N LYS A 188 36.20 1.63 -35.09
CA LYS A 188 35.89 0.54 -36.01
C LYS A 188 34.66 0.97 -36.80
N LEU A 189 34.91 1.30 -38.06
CA LEU A 189 33.92 1.58 -39.10
C LEU A 189 32.79 0.53 -39.07
N PRO A 190 31.50 0.94 -39.10
CA PRO A 190 30.40 0.00 -39.26
C PRO A 190 30.35 -0.50 -40.71
N ALA A 191 30.48 -1.81 -40.88
CA ALA A 191 30.29 -2.48 -42.16
C ALA A 191 28.83 -2.32 -42.65
N PRO A 192 28.59 -2.07 -43.95
CA PRO A 192 27.26 -2.06 -44.52
C PRO A 192 26.85 -3.50 -44.87
N GLY A 193 25.62 -3.87 -44.51
CA GLY A 193 24.94 -5.00 -45.15
C GLY A 193 24.83 -6.27 -44.31
N SER A 194 23.71 -6.39 -43.60
CA SER A 194 22.86 -7.57 -43.71
C SER A 194 21.47 -7.21 -43.20
N LEU A 195 20.57 -6.89 -44.12
CA LEU A 195 19.14 -6.75 -43.84
C LEU A 195 18.61 -8.13 -43.40
N PRO A 196 18.11 -8.30 -42.16
CA PRO A 196 17.33 -9.48 -41.84
C PRO A 196 15.92 -9.26 -42.43
N THR A 197 15.68 -9.77 -43.63
CA THR A 197 14.34 -9.96 -44.18
C THR A 197 13.60 -11.00 -43.34
N ALA A 198 13.13 -10.59 -42.17
CA ALA A 198 12.16 -11.34 -41.40
C ALA A 198 10.84 -11.30 -42.18
N LYS A 199 10.54 -12.39 -42.89
CA LYS A 199 9.21 -12.67 -43.46
C LYS A 199 8.20 -12.68 -42.31
N ARG A 200 7.63 -11.51 -42.03
CA ARG A 200 6.55 -11.29 -41.09
C ARG A 200 5.32 -12.00 -41.64
N LYS A 201 5.06 -13.20 -41.11
CA LYS A 201 3.87 -14.00 -41.37
C LYS A 201 2.66 -13.12 -41.01
N GLN A 202 1.97 -12.61 -42.02
CA GLN A 202 0.71 -11.87 -41.88
C GLN A 202 -0.38 -12.87 -41.47
N GLY A 203 -0.34 -13.29 -40.20
CA GLY A 203 -1.41 -14.05 -39.58
C GLY A 203 -2.64 -13.16 -39.46
N LYS A 204 -3.79 -13.67 -39.91
CA LYS A 204 -5.15 -13.11 -39.80
C LYS A 204 -5.28 -12.10 -38.64
N GLN A 205 -5.32 -10.82 -39.00
CA GLN A 205 -5.36 -9.67 -38.08
C GLN A 205 -6.81 -9.24 -37.74
N LYS A 206 -7.80 -10.11 -38.00
CA LYS A 206 -9.22 -9.70 -38.02
C LYS A 206 -9.88 -9.64 -36.63
N ASP A 207 -9.31 -10.29 -35.62
CA ASP A 207 -9.88 -10.35 -34.27
C ASP A 207 -9.13 -9.48 -33.23
N THR A 208 -8.23 -8.60 -33.65
CA THR A 208 -7.39 -7.85 -32.70
C THR A 208 -8.17 -6.79 -31.93
N GLY A 209 -9.15 -6.11 -32.56
CA GLY A 209 -9.89 -5.01 -31.93
C GLY A 209 -10.77 -5.44 -30.76
N ALA A 210 -11.59 -6.47 -30.94
CA ALA A 210 -12.46 -6.99 -29.88
C ALA A 210 -11.66 -7.49 -28.66
N ASN A 211 -10.49 -8.10 -28.90
CA ASN A 211 -9.58 -8.53 -27.85
C ASN A 211 -8.98 -7.35 -27.07
N THR A 212 -8.53 -6.29 -27.76
CA THR A 212 -8.02 -5.07 -27.10
C THR A 212 -9.09 -4.43 -26.22
N VAL A 213 -10.32 -4.29 -26.71
CA VAL A 213 -11.43 -3.73 -25.92
C VAL A 213 -11.78 -4.61 -24.71
N CYS A 214 -11.76 -5.94 -24.87
CA CYS A 214 -11.97 -6.86 -23.75
C CYS A 214 -10.88 -6.73 -22.68
N LEU A 215 -9.61 -6.58 -23.08
CA LEU A 215 -8.50 -6.35 -22.16
C LEU A 215 -8.63 -4.98 -21.45
N ALA A 216 -9.05 -3.95 -22.18
CA ALA A 216 -9.30 -2.63 -21.61
C ALA A 216 -10.42 -2.67 -20.55
N ARG A 217 -11.49 -3.44 -20.75
CA ARG A 217 -12.53 -3.66 -19.73
C ARG A 217 -11.99 -4.26 -18.44
N LYS A 218 -11.19 -5.32 -18.55
CA LYS A 218 -10.54 -5.93 -17.38
C LYS A 218 -9.60 -4.95 -16.68
N GLN A 219 -8.88 -4.13 -17.45
CA GLN A 219 -7.99 -3.14 -16.87
C GLN A 219 -8.77 -2.00 -16.18
N LEU A 220 -9.91 -1.60 -16.74
CA LEU A 220 -10.81 -0.62 -16.13
C LEU A 220 -11.33 -1.13 -14.77
N GLU A 221 -11.79 -2.38 -14.69
CA GLU A 221 -12.23 -3.01 -13.43
C GLU A 221 -11.12 -2.96 -12.37
N LEU A 222 -9.89 -3.33 -12.74
CA LEU A 222 -8.73 -3.29 -11.83
C LEU A 222 -8.34 -1.87 -11.39
N LEU A 223 -8.55 -0.86 -12.24
CA LEU A 223 -8.29 0.54 -11.90
C LEU A 223 -9.40 1.14 -11.04
N GLN A 224 -10.65 0.70 -11.20
CA GLN A 224 -11.76 1.11 -10.33
C GLN A 224 -11.58 0.65 -8.88
N GLU A 225 -10.85 -0.44 -8.65
CA GLU A 225 -10.44 -0.86 -7.30
C GLU A 225 -9.46 0.11 -6.62
N LEU A 226 -8.79 1.00 -7.38
CA LEU A 226 -7.84 1.98 -6.85
C LEU A 226 -8.56 3.21 -6.27
N THR A 227 -9.33 3.00 -5.21
CA THR A 227 -9.96 4.10 -4.46
C THR A 227 -8.92 4.99 -3.78
N ALA A 228 -9.31 6.22 -3.43
CA ALA A 228 -8.45 7.18 -2.74
C ALA A 228 -7.81 6.56 -1.47
N SER A 229 -8.58 5.80 -0.67
CA SER A 229 -8.05 5.07 0.48
C SER A 229 -6.95 4.07 0.12
N VAL A 230 -7.18 3.28 -0.93
CA VAL A 230 -6.22 2.27 -1.37
C VAL A 230 -4.94 2.95 -1.83
N VAL A 231 -5.04 4.03 -2.62
CA VAL A 231 -3.88 4.80 -3.08
C VAL A 231 -3.13 5.42 -1.91
N TRP A 232 -3.82 6.11 -1.00
CA TRP A 232 -3.23 6.75 0.19
C TRP A 232 -2.45 5.77 1.08
N LYS A 233 -2.99 4.56 1.27
CA LYS A 233 -2.32 3.49 2.04
C LYS A 233 -1.20 2.82 1.23
N SER A 234 -1.37 2.70 -0.09
CA SER A 234 -0.42 2.02 -0.99
C SER A 234 0.75 2.87 -1.42
N VAL A 235 0.74 4.19 -1.20
CA VAL A 235 1.91 5.07 -1.44
C VAL A 235 3.14 4.62 -0.65
N ILE A 236 2.97 3.84 0.42
CA ILE A 236 4.07 3.17 1.14
C ILE A 236 4.76 2.11 0.26
N ARG A 237 4.04 1.52 -0.70
CA ARG A 237 4.52 0.57 -1.72
C ARG A 237 4.39 1.16 -3.12
N ALA A 238 5.02 2.32 -3.34
CA ALA A 238 4.90 3.10 -4.58
C ALA A 238 5.10 2.28 -5.86
N SER A 239 6.00 1.29 -5.86
CA SER A 239 6.31 0.47 -7.04
C SER A 239 5.14 -0.34 -7.60
N GLU A 240 4.24 -0.86 -6.75
CA GLU A 240 3.09 -1.64 -7.23
C GLU A 240 2.03 -0.73 -7.84
N LEU A 241 1.81 0.43 -7.25
CA LEU A 241 0.91 1.45 -7.80
C LEU A 241 1.44 1.94 -9.16
N ASP A 242 2.75 2.20 -9.25
CA ASP A 242 3.39 2.63 -10.49
C ASP A 242 3.28 1.60 -11.60
N ARG A 243 3.42 0.31 -11.28
CA ARG A 243 3.20 -0.77 -12.24
C ARG A 243 1.76 -0.78 -12.77
N ARG A 244 0.77 -0.56 -11.90
CA ARG A 244 -0.65 -0.53 -12.30
C ARG A 244 -0.96 0.70 -13.17
N LEU A 245 -0.44 1.87 -12.81
CA LEU A 245 -0.59 3.09 -13.59
C LEU A 245 0.08 2.98 -14.96
N ALA A 246 1.30 2.42 -15.01
CA ALA A 246 2.00 2.17 -16.27
C ALA A 246 1.24 1.21 -17.19
N LYS A 247 0.63 0.16 -16.63
CA LYS A 247 -0.22 -0.77 -17.40
C LYS A 247 -1.50 -0.10 -17.90
N GLY A 248 -2.11 0.77 -17.08
CA GLY A 248 -3.24 1.61 -17.49
C GLY A 248 -2.87 2.51 -18.66
N GLN A 249 -1.74 3.22 -18.59
CA GLN A 249 -1.26 4.08 -19.66
C GLN A 249 -0.98 3.30 -20.95
N SER A 250 -0.30 2.16 -20.87
CA SER A 250 -0.10 1.28 -22.04
C SER A 250 -1.41 0.86 -22.69
N THR A 251 -2.48 0.69 -21.89
CA THR A 251 -3.82 0.35 -22.42
C THR A 251 -4.46 1.55 -23.11
N VAL A 252 -4.24 2.77 -22.61
CA VAL A 252 -4.69 4.03 -23.25
C VAL A 252 -4.02 4.17 -24.62
N ASP A 253 -2.71 3.97 -24.69
CA ASP A 253 -1.93 4.08 -25.93
C ASP A 253 -2.37 3.01 -26.97
N GLU A 254 -2.70 1.79 -26.51
CA GLU A 254 -3.25 0.73 -27.37
C GLU A 254 -4.65 1.07 -27.92
N LEU A 255 -5.52 1.68 -27.11
CA LEU A 255 -6.85 2.12 -27.52
C LEU A 255 -6.78 3.28 -28.51
N GLU A 256 -5.84 4.21 -28.34
CA GLU A 256 -5.57 5.30 -29.29
C GLU A 256 -5.10 4.75 -30.65
N GLY A 257 -4.22 3.75 -30.63
CA GLY A 257 -3.81 3.02 -31.83
C GLY A 257 -4.97 2.30 -32.53
N LEU A 258 -5.95 1.81 -31.77
CA LEU A 258 -7.16 1.19 -32.31
C LEU A 258 -8.09 2.20 -32.99
N GLN A 259 -8.22 3.41 -32.44
CA GLN A 259 -9.02 4.50 -33.04
C GLN A 259 -8.42 4.97 -34.37
N SER A 260 -7.10 5.03 -34.46
CA SER A 260 -6.37 5.41 -35.68
C SER A 260 -6.44 4.34 -36.79
N ASN A 261 -6.97 3.15 -36.50
CA ASN A 261 -7.01 2.05 -37.47
C ASN A 261 -8.20 2.20 -38.43
N PRO A 262 -7.98 2.36 -39.75
CA PRO A 262 -9.06 2.54 -40.73
C PRO A 262 -9.92 1.28 -40.92
N ARG A 263 -9.48 0.11 -40.45
CA ARG A 263 -10.20 -1.16 -40.59
C ARG A 263 -11.09 -1.52 -39.40
N ALA A 264 -11.06 -0.73 -38.33
CA ALA A 264 -11.90 -0.98 -37.16
C ALA A 264 -13.33 -0.51 -37.40
N ASP A 265 -14.31 -1.29 -36.96
CA ASP A 265 -15.73 -0.93 -37.02
C ASP A 265 -16.00 0.33 -36.17
N GLU A 266 -16.89 1.22 -36.63
CA GLU A 266 -17.20 2.48 -35.95
C GLU A 266 -17.73 2.27 -34.52
N GLU A 267 -18.52 1.22 -34.29
CA GLU A 267 -18.96 0.85 -32.93
C GLU A 267 -17.78 0.51 -32.01
N THR A 268 -16.77 -0.19 -32.54
CA THR A 268 -15.57 -0.56 -31.79
C THR A 268 -14.72 0.67 -31.48
N LYS A 269 -14.59 1.61 -32.42
CA LYS A 269 -13.88 2.88 -32.19
C LYS A 269 -14.54 3.72 -31.11
N LYS A 270 -15.88 3.88 -31.18
CA LYS A 270 -16.65 4.61 -30.17
C LYS A 270 -16.50 4.00 -28.78
N LEU A 271 -16.59 2.67 -28.68
CA LEU A 271 -16.38 1.97 -27.42
C LEU A 271 -14.93 2.11 -26.93
N ALA A 272 -13.94 2.09 -27.82
CA ALA A 272 -12.55 2.31 -27.47
C ALA A 272 -12.31 3.73 -26.92
N GLU A 273 -12.91 4.76 -27.51
CA GLU A 273 -12.86 6.15 -27.05
C GLU A 273 -13.49 6.34 -25.65
N GLU A 274 -14.67 5.75 -25.43
CA GLU A 274 -15.32 5.77 -24.11
C GLU A 274 -14.43 5.12 -23.04
N MET A 275 -13.86 3.96 -23.36
CA MET A 275 -12.97 3.22 -22.44
C MET A 275 -11.65 3.97 -22.20
N GLN A 276 -11.08 4.57 -23.25
CA GLN A 276 -9.86 5.36 -23.16
C GLN A 276 -10.06 6.53 -22.20
N THR A 277 -11.16 7.28 -22.36
CA THR A 277 -11.49 8.43 -21.51
C THR A 277 -11.62 8.00 -20.05
N LYS A 278 -12.35 6.91 -19.77
CA LYS A 278 -12.53 6.39 -18.39
C LYS A 278 -11.21 5.93 -17.76
N ILE A 279 -10.41 5.16 -18.50
CA ILE A 279 -9.12 4.66 -18.01
C ILE A 279 -8.16 5.83 -17.76
N PHE A 280 -8.08 6.79 -18.69
CA PHE A 280 -7.23 7.95 -18.58
C PHE A 280 -7.58 8.80 -17.34
N THR A 281 -8.87 9.11 -17.14
CA THR A 281 -9.34 9.86 -15.97
C THR A 281 -8.98 9.14 -14.67
N LEU A 282 -9.24 7.83 -14.55
CA LEU A 282 -8.88 7.07 -13.35
C LEU A 282 -7.37 7.02 -13.10
N CYS A 283 -6.57 6.88 -14.15
CA CYS A 283 -5.11 6.94 -14.04
C CYS A 283 -4.63 8.32 -13.56
N GLN A 284 -5.21 9.40 -14.11
CA GLN A 284 -4.86 10.77 -13.73
C GLN A 284 -5.27 11.09 -12.29
N GLU A 285 -6.45 10.65 -11.86
CA GLU A 285 -6.93 10.79 -10.48
C GLU A 285 -6.01 10.03 -9.52
N ALA A 286 -5.73 8.75 -9.78
CA ALA A 286 -4.86 7.93 -8.95
C ALA A 286 -3.42 8.48 -8.88
N ALA A 287 -2.88 8.99 -9.99
CA ALA A 287 -1.58 9.67 -10.02
C ALA A 287 -1.59 10.96 -9.19
N SER A 288 -2.67 11.75 -9.25
CA SER A 288 -2.83 12.98 -8.47
C SER A 288 -2.91 12.69 -6.97
N VAL A 289 -3.71 11.68 -6.57
CA VAL A 289 -3.78 11.21 -5.17
C VAL A 289 -2.42 10.71 -4.70
N LYS A 290 -1.69 9.96 -5.55
CA LYS A 290 -0.32 9.51 -5.24
C LYS A 290 0.59 10.69 -4.95
N GLU A 291 0.57 11.73 -5.78
CA GLU A 291 1.45 12.88 -5.65
C GLU A 291 1.13 13.70 -4.39
N ILE A 292 -0.15 13.96 -4.13
CA ILE A 292 -0.61 14.56 -2.86
C ILE A 292 -0.11 13.75 -1.67
N SER A 293 -0.26 12.42 -1.74
CA SER A 293 0.18 11.53 -0.67
C SER A 293 1.68 11.61 -0.44
N ARG A 294 2.46 11.72 -1.53
CA ARG A 294 3.91 11.88 -1.50
C ARG A 294 4.30 13.20 -0.85
N VAL A 295 3.72 14.32 -1.29
CA VAL A 295 3.97 15.66 -0.73
C VAL A 295 3.63 15.70 0.76
N ILE A 296 2.42 15.26 1.14
CA ILE A 296 1.99 15.25 2.55
C ILE A 296 2.92 14.40 3.41
N ARG A 297 3.39 13.24 2.95
CA ARG A 297 4.20 12.31 3.77
C ARG A 297 5.69 12.64 3.76
N GLN A 298 6.25 13.06 2.63
CA GLN A 298 7.70 13.17 2.44
C GLN A 298 8.24 14.60 2.53
N SER A 299 7.45 15.63 2.20
CA SER A 299 7.93 17.01 2.24
C SER A 299 8.25 17.47 3.66
N SER A 300 9.27 18.31 3.81
CA SER A 300 9.49 18.98 5.09
C SER A 300 8.33 19.93 5.40
N PRO A 301 8.10 20.32 6.67
CA PRO A 301 7.05 21.28 6.97
C PRO A 301 7.24 22.64 6.29
N ALA A 302 8.50 23.06 6.06
CA ALA A 302 8.81 24.28 5.33
C ALA A 302 8.43 24.16 3.85
N ASP A 303 8.80 23.06 3.19
CA ASP A 303 8.44 22.83 1.78
C ASP A 303 6.92 22.70 1.61
N LEU A 304 6.24 22.06 2.57
CA LEU A 304 4.78 21.93 2.54
C LEU A 304 4.10 23.29 2.70
N ALA A 305 4.60 24.15 3.59
CA ALA A 305 4.08 25.51 3.75
C ALA A 305 4.31 26.34 2.49
N GLU A 306 5.47 26.20 1.85
CA GLU A 306 5.80 26.91 0.62
C GLU A 306 4.94 26.46 -0.56
N ASP A 307 4.73 25.15 -0.73
CA ASP A 307 3.88 24.61 -1.80
C ASP A 307 2.43 25.10 -1.64
N VAL A 308 1.92 25.19 -0.40
CA VAL A 308 0.60 25.79 -0.13
C VAL A 308 0.58 27.29 -0.45
N ARG A 309 1.63 28.02 -0.07
CA ARG A 309 1.73 29.49 -0.27
C ARG A 309 1.77 29.87 -1.74
N CYS A 310 2.57 29.17 -2.54
CA CYS A 310 2.76 29.46 -3.95
C CYS A 310 1.68 28.85 -4.85
N GLY A 311 0.72 28.11 -4.27
CA GLY A 311 -0.28 27.38 -5.04
C GLY A 311 0.33 26.28 -5.91
N GLY A 312 1.35 25.60 -5.38
CA GLY A 312 2.14 24.59 -6.07
C GLY A 312 1.40 23.27 -6.32
N ASN A 313 2.17 22.20 -6.38
CA ASN A 313 1.71 20.90 -6.89
C ASN A 313 0.55 20.34 -6.05
N LEU A 314 0.49 20.61 -4.74
CA LEU A 314 -0.59 20.11 -3.89
C LEU A 314 -1.95 20.64 -4.33
N ARG A 315 -2.05 21.93 -4.69
CA ARG A 315 -3.32 22.55 -5.11
C ARG A 315 -3.79 21.97 -6.44
N GLU A 316 -2.90 21.90 -7.43
CA GLU A 316 -3.23 21.41 -8.76
C GLU A 316 -3.66 19.95 -8.73
N ASN A 317 -2.90 19.10 -8.03
CA ASN A 317 -3.25 17.69 -7.89
C ASN A 317 -4.54 17.52 -7.09
N PHE A 318 -4.78 18.32 -6.04
CA PHE A 318 -6.01 18.23 -5.25
C PHE A 318 -7.24 18.58 -6.08
N LEU A 319 -7.16 19.58 -6.96
CA LEU A 319 -8.26 19.91 -7.86
C LEU A 319 -8.63 18.73 -8.77
N ARG A 320 -7.62 18.08 -9.36
CA ARG A 320 -7.80 16.94 -10.28
C ARG A 320 -8.47 15.73 -9.62
N CYS A 321 -8.16 15.44 -8.36
CA CYS A 321 -8.74 14.29 -7.65
C CYS A 321 -9.77 14.67 -6.57
N SER A 322 -10.22 15.93 -6.55
CA SER A 322 -11.16 16.41 -5.54
C SER A 322 -12.46 15.60 -5.49
N PRO A 323 -13.08 15.15 -6.61
CA PRO A 323 -14.31 14.37 -6.53
C PRO A 323 -14.09 13.04 -5.80
N GLY A 324 -13.02 12.31 -6.15
CA GLY A 324 -12.70 11.02 -5.54
C GLY A 324 -12.31 11.12 -4.05
N ILE A 325 -11.56 12.16 -3.66
CA ILE A 325 -11.17 12.37 -2.26
C ILE A 325 -12.37 12.79 -1.40
N LEU A 326 -13.25 13.65 -1.92
CA LEU A 326 -14.39 14.16 -1.14
C LEU A 326 -15.42 13.08 -0.82
N VAL A 327 -15.54 12.05 -1.65
CA VAL A 327 -16.39 10.86 -1.38
C VAL A 327 -15.82 10.01 -0.24
N ASP A 328 -14.49 9.98 -0.08
CA ASP A 328 -13.81 9.20 0.97
C ASP A 328 -13.38 10.09 2.15
N HIS A 329 -14.36 10.45 2.98
CA HIS A 329 -14.17 11.31 4.15
C HIS A 329 -13.09 10.80 5.12
N GLN A 330 -12.93 9.49 5.23
CA GLN A 330 -11.94 8.88 6.12
C GLN A 330 -10.52 9.19 5.63
N THR A 331 -10.25 8.97 4.34
CA THR A 331 -8.95 9.27 3.75
C THR A 331 -8.64 10.76 3.79
N LEU A 332 -9.63 11.63 3.50
CA LEU A 332 -9.46 13.08 3.64
C LEU A 332 -9.09 13.46 5.08
N THR A 333 -9.76 12.88 6.07
CA THR A 333 -9.47 13.11 7.49
C THR A 333 -8.04 12.69 7.85
N GLU A 334 -7.59 11.53 7.37
CA GLU A 334 -6.22 11.06 7.59
C GLU A 334 -5.18 11.99 6.95
N MET A 335 -5.43 12.48 5.73
CA MET A 335 -4.57 13.45 5.05
C MET A 335 -4.47 14.75 5.84
N LEU A 336 -5.60 15.31 6.29
CA LEU A 336 -5.65 16.53 7.09
C LEU A 336 -4.94 16.36 8.44
N GLN A 337 -5.10 15.20 9.10
CA GLN A 337 -4.39 14.90 10.34
C GLN A 337 -2.87 14.83 10.13
N ALA A 338 -2.42 14.23 9.02
CA ALA A 338 -1.00 14.17 8.68
C ALA A 338 -0.42 15.57 8.45
N ILE A 339 -1.13 16.43 7.72
CA ILE A 339 -0.74 17.84 7.51
C ILE A 339 -0.70 18.58 8.85
N ALA A 340 -1.77 18.50 9.66
CA ALA A 340 -1.85 19.19 10.94
C ALA A 340 -0.72 18.77 11.89
N LYS A 341 -0.37 17.48 11.91
CA LYS A 341 0.76 16.97 12.70
C LYS A 341 2.09 17.59 12.25
N LYS A 342 2.35 17.65 10.95
CA LYS A 342 3.58 18.28 10.41
C LYS A 342 3.68 19.76 10.73
N LEU A 343 2.57 20.48 10.61
CA LEU A 343 2.52 21.90 10.97
C LEU A 343 2.75 22.12 12.47
N ALA A 344 2.21 21.24 13.33
CA ALA A 344 2.46 21.30 14.77
C ALA A 344 3.94 21.05 15.12
N GLU A 345 4.59 20.10 14.44
CA GLU A 345 6.04 19.85 14.58
C GLU A 345 6.87 21.07 14.15
N ALA A 346 6.48 21.75 13.06
CA ALA A 346 7.14 22.98 12.60
C ALA A 346 7.05 24.12 13.63
N VAL A 347 5.86 24.35 14.19
CA VAL A 347 5.64 25.38 15.21
C VAL A 347 6.45 25.08 16.48
N TRP A 348 6.56 23.81 16.86
CA TRP A 348 7.36 23.40 18.00
C TRP A 348 8.86 23.63 17.77
N LEU A 349 9.37 23.29 16.59
CA LEU A 349 10.75 23.58 16.19
C LEU A 349 11.02 25.09 16.22
N MET A 350 10.11 25.91 15.68
CA MET A 350 10.22 27.37 15.76
C MET A 350 10.24 27.87 17.21
N ARG A 351 9.54 27.22 18.14
CA ARG A 351 9.59 27.59 19.56
C ARG A 351 10.93 27.27 20.22
N GLN A 352 11.61 26.21 19.83
CA GLN A 352 12.91 25.81 20.39
C GLN A 352 14.09 26.66 19.89
N VAL A 353 13.93 27.34 18.75
CA VAL A 353 14.95 28.28 18.26
C VAL A 353 15.12 29.42 19.30
N PRO A 354 16.35 29.68 19.80
CA PRO A 354 16.62 30.76 20.74
C PRO A 354 16.07 32.09 20.23
N LEU A 355 15.57 32.95 21.12
CA LEU A 355 14.99 34.26 20.78
C LEU A 355 15.88 35.12 19.86
N ALA A 356 17.20 34.96 19.94
CA ALA A 356 18.18 35.63 19.08
C ALA A 356 18.02 35.28 17.58
N PHE A 357 17.66 34.03 17.25
CA PHE A 357 17.44 33.61 15.85
C PHE A 357 16.01 33.88 15.36
N LYS A 358 15.04 34.02 16.28
CA LYS A 358 13.65 34.37 15.94
C LYS A 358 13.53 35.77 15.34
N LEU A 359 14.33 36.73 15.81
CA LEU A 359 14.33 38.11 15.29
C LEU A 359 14.81 38.18 13.83
N VAL A 360 15.83 37.39 13.46
CA VAL A 360 16.34 37.32 12.08
C VAL A 360 15.32 36.66 11.14
N TRP A 361 14.64 35.61 11.60
CA TRP A 361 13.62 34.90 10.80
C TRP A 361 12.32 35.70 10.64
N VAL A 362 11.86 36.39 11.68
CA VAL A 362 10.67 37.25 11.58
C VAL A 362 10.93 38.45 10.66
N GLN A 363 12.14 39.02 10.65
CA GLN A 363 12.51 40.04 9.66
C GLN A 363 12.53 39.49 8.22
N CYS A 364 12.96 38.24 8.00
CA CYS A 364 12.92 37.64 6.66
C CYS A 364 11.49 37.30 6.20
N TRP A 365 10.56 37.00 7.11
CA TRP A 365 9.17 36.66 6.77
C TRP A 365 8.27 37.90 6.63
N PHE A 366 8.64 39.07 7.19
CA PHE A 366 7.86 40.30 7.02
C PHE A 366 8.28 41.16 5.82
N VAL A 367 9.43 40.84 5.19
CA VAL A 367 9.94 41.57 4.00
C VAL A 367 9.52 40.89 2.69
N VAL A 368 8.80 39.77 2.75
CA VAL A 368 8.22 39.04 1.59
C VAL A 368 6.72 38.91 1.81
#